data_AF-Q5C2D6-F1
#
_entry.id   AF-Q5C2D6-F1
#
_cell.length_a   1.000
_cell.length_b   1.000
_cell.length_c   1.000
_cell.angle_alpha   90.00
_cell.angle_beta   90.00
_cell.angle_gamma   90.00
#
_symmetry.space_group_name_H-M   'P 1'
#
loop_
_entity.id
_entity.type
_entity.pdbx_description
1 polymer ?
#
loop_
_entity_poly.entity_id
_entity_poly.type
_entity_poly.pdbx_seq_one_letter_code
_entity_poly.pdbx_strand_id
1 'polypeptide(L)'
;GLPTPKLMLSLLNRGHPLKTLHLITWHSTFLSTSTRRMEKRTQPKWSTPNQNVQDVPLPNVYLYNSLTLRKDLFVPQDERCVKWYTCGPTVYDVSHMGHARTYIVFDVIRRVLMDYFNFKVIYVLNITDIDDKIIKRARQNHLISDYQLKDPDLATVVSDISKGIQRIKSKILSESDPDKKAYLNNEVDRLISLLSTVPPDKENAVNYLILNARDAIADTLDAVYGDSIT
;
A
#
# COMPACT_ATOMS: atom_id res chain seq x y z
N GLY A 1 12.93 -12.91 -10.76
CA GLY A 1 13.49 -12.73 -9.40
C GLY A 1 12.71 -11.64 -8.72
N LEU A 2 11.97 -11.97 -7.67
CA LEU A 2 11.01 -11.07 -7.00
C LEU A 2 11.70 -9.88 -6.31
N PRO A 3 11.08 -8.68 -6.29
CA PRO A 3 11.67 -7.49 -5.69
C PRO A 3 11.64 -7.59 -4.16
N THR A 4 12.77 -7.29 -3.53
CA THR A 4 12.94 -7.22 -2.08
C THR A 4 12.26 -5.97 -1.51
N PRO A 5 11.62 -6.05 -0.34
CA PRO A 5 10.99 -4.90 0.30
C PRO A 5 12.06 -3.90 0.78
N LYS A 6 11.90 -2.62 0.39
CA LYS A 6 12.79 -1.52 0.73
C LYS A 6 12.52 -1.05 2.16
N LEU A 7 13.54 -1.12 3.03
CA LEU A 7 13.53 -0.53 4.37
C LEU A 7 13.86 0.97 4.26
N MET A 8 12.99 1.83 4.78
CA MET A 8 13.23 3.27 4.93
C MET A 8 13.21 3.61 6.42
N LEU A 9 14.36 4.01 6.96
CA LEU A 9 14.52 4.43 8.36
C LEU A 9 14.38 5.97 8.42
N SER A 10 13.32 6.49 9.04
CA SER A 10 13.14 7.93 9.24
C SER A 10 13.68 8.36 10.62
N LEU A 11 14.64 9.29 10.64
CA LEU A 11 15.11 9.97 11.84
C LEU A 11 14.18 11.16 12.15
N LEU A 12 13.47 11.10 13.28
CA LEU A 12 12.84 12.27 13.90
C LEU A 12 13.86 12.92 14.83
N ASN A 13 14.23 14.17 14.56
CA ASN A 13 14.93 15.02 15.52
C ASN A 13 14.21 16.37 15.62
N ARG A 14 13.79 16.75 16.83
CA ARG A 14 13.12 18.04 17.16
C ARG A 14 14.08 18.96 17.93
N GLY A 15 13.91 20.27 17.77
CA GLY A 15 14.46 21.38 18.58
C GLY A 15 14.92 22.51 17.63
N HIS A 16 14.53 23.78 17.70
CA HIS A 16 14.15 24.76 18.73
C HIS A 16 13.58 26.03 18.00
N PRO A 17 13.42 27.24 18.60
CA PRO A 17 12.51 27.71 19.65
C PRO A 17 11.54 28.81 19.14
N LEU A 18 10.60 29.23 20.00
CA LEU A 18 9.61 30.31 19.82
C LEU A 18 10.23 31.65 19.39
N LYS A 19 9.74 32.27 18.31
CA LYS A 19 9.81 33.73 18.04
C LYS A 19 8.59 34.25 17.27
N THR A 20 7.90 35.19 17.92
CA THR A 20 7.23 36.40 17.40
C THR A 20 6.12 36.26 16.33
N LEU A 21 4.88 36.57 16.76
CA LEU A 21 3.73 36.85 15.89
C LEU A 21 3.96 38.19 15.16
N HIS A 22 4.13 38.17 13.85
CA HIS A 22 3.94 39.36 13.01
C HIS A 22 2.65 39.20 12.22
N LEU A 23 1.73 40.16 12.39
CA LEU A 23 0.57 40.33 11.51
C LEU A 23 1.05 40.44 10.06
N ILE A 24 0.62 39.52 9.20
CA ILE A 24 0.84 39.60 7.76
C ILE A 24 -0.44 40.18 7.14
N THR A 25 -0.33 41.44 6.70
CA THR A 25 -1.28 42.08 5.80
C THR A 25 -1.29 41.34 4.47
N TRP A 26 -2.47 40.87 4.05
CA TRP A 26 -2.68 40.32 2.72
C TRP A 26 -2.58 41.45 1.69
N HIS A 27 -1.58 41.40 0.82
CA HIS A 27 -1.64 42.04 -0.48
C HIS A 27 -1.56 40.95 -1.55
N SER A 28 -2.57 40.97 -2.42
CA SER A 28 -2.69 40.08 -3.56
C SER A 28 -1.63 40.45 -4.59
N THR A 29 -0.78 39.49 -4.95
CA THR A 29 -0.04 39.58 -6.21
C THR A 29 -0.22 38.26 -6.95
N PHE A 30 -1.02 38.34 -8.00
CA PHE A 30 -1.26 37.31 -9.00
C PHE A 30 0.05 36.93 -9.73
N LEU A 31 0.13 35.64 -10.07
CA LEU A 31 0.86 35.02 -11.19
C LEU A 31 2.38 35.25 -11.30
N SER A 32 3.12 34.28 -10.76
CA SER A 32 4.31 33.75 -11.44
C SER A 32 4.20 32.23 -11.45
N THR A 33 3.79 31.67 -12.59
CA THR A 33 3.95 30.24 -12.89
C THR A 33 5.42 29.98 -13.18
N SER A 34 6.24 29.95 -12.12
CA SER A 34 7.51 29.24 -12.17
C SER A 34 7.16 27.75 -12.17
N THR A 35 7.32 27.10 -13.31
CA THR A 35 7.45 25.64 -13.39
C THR A 35 8.66 25.25 -12.55
N ARG A 36 8.44 25.08 -11.24
CA ARG A 36 9.43 24.54 -10.32
C ARG A 36 9.63 23.08 -10.71
N ARG A 37 10.60 22.84 -11.60
CA ARG A 37 11.10 21.50 -11.90
C ARG A 37 11.47 20.90 -10.53
N MET A 38 10.69 19.93 -10.05
CA MET A 38 11.03 19.25 -8.80
C MET A 38 12.40 18.63 -9.02
N GLU A 39 13.43 19.20 -8.40
CA GLU A 39 14.74 18.59 -8.37
C GLU A 39 14.56 17.16 -7.84
N LYS A 40 15.12 16.19 -8.57
CA LYS A 40 15.08 14.79 -8.11
C LYS A 40 15.70 14.77 -6.72
N ARG A 41 14.90 14.38 -5.72
CA ARG A 41 15.31 14.29 -4.32
C ARG A 41 16.53 13.37 -4.26
N THR A 42 17.71 13.95 -4.03
CA THR A 42 18.95 13.20 -3.86
C THR A 42 18.95 12.58 -2.47
N GLN A 43 19.29 11.30 -2.36
CA GLN A 43 19.40 10.66 -1.07
C GLN A 43 20.59 11.26 -0.30
N PRO A 44 20.47 11.49 1.01
CA PRO A 44 21.60 11.95 1.81
C PRO A 44 22.70 10.88 1.82
N LYS A 45 23.96 11.33 1.89
CA LYS A 45 25.09 10.42 2.03
C LYS A 45 24.97 9.67 3.36
N TRP A 46 25.01 8.35 3.32
CA TRP A 46 24.99 7.52 4.52
C TRP A 46 26.31 7.65 5.30
N SER A 47 26.21 7.71 6.62
CA SER A 47 27.32 7.68 7.57
C SER A 47 26.97 6.76 8.73
N THR A 48 27.96 6.04 9.25
CA THR A 48 27.79 5.21 10.45
C THR A 48 27.42 6.10 11.66
N PRO A 49 26.43 5.71 12.49
CA PRO A 49 26.12 6.42 13.72
C PRO A 49 27.32 6.44 14.69
N ASN A 50 27.53 7.57 15.36
CA ASN A 50 28.43 7.62 16.53
C ASN A 50 27.71 6.93 17.70
N GLN A 51 28.38 5.99 18.35
CA GLN A 51 27.84 5.36 19.55
C GLN A 51 27.94 6.36 20.71
N ASN A 52 26.82 6.55 21.42
CA ASN A 52 26.76 7.48 22.55
C ASN A 52 27.48 6.97 23.83
N VAL A 53 28.20 5.84 23.78
CA VAL A 53 28.89 5.25 24.95
C VAL A 53 30.17 4.56 24.49
N GLN A 54 31.28 4.77 25.22
CA GLN A 54 32.53 4.04 25.06
C GLN A 54 32.44 2.71 25.83
N ASP A 55 32.87 1.62 25.19
CA ASP A 55 33.22 0.31 25.80
C ASP A 55 32.17 -0.81 25.95
N VAL A 56 31.04 -0.77 25.23
CA VAL A 56 30.18 -1.97 25.09
C VAL A 56 30.59 -2.78 23.85
N PRO A 57 31.15 -4.01 23.98
CA PRO A 57 31.48 -4.83 22.83
C PRO A 57 30.18 -5.22 22.09
N LEU A 58 30.12 -4.92 20.79
CA LEU A 58 28.99 -5.27 19.93
C LEU A 58 29.29 -6.46 19.04
N PRO A 59 28.28 -7.29 18.72
CA PRO A 59 28.43 -8.38 17.76
C PRO A 59 28.61 -7.85 16.34
N ASN A 60 29.38 -8.58 15.54
CA ASN A 60 29.60 -8.28 14.11
C ASN A 60 28.38 -8.68 13.27
N VAL A 61 27.36 -7.82 13.26
CA VAL A 61 26.16 -7.98 12.44
C VAL A 61 26.24 -7.10 11.21
N TYR A 62 26.00 -7.66 10.02
CA TYR A 62 25.98 -6.92 8.76
C TYR A 62 24.57 -6.93 8.16
N LEU A 63 24.04 -5.75 7.86
CA LEU A 63 22.72 -5.59 7.25
C LEU A 63 22.87 -5.04 5.83
N TYR A 64 22.02 -5.51 4.93
CA TYR A 64 21.94 -4.92 3.59
C TYR A 64 21.24 -3.57 3.66
N ASN A 65 21.98 -2.51 3.34
CA ASN A 65 21.51 -1.14 3.44
C ASN A 65 21.08 -0.65 2.06
N SER A 66 19.79 -0.36 1.89
CA SER A 66 19.24 0.09 0.61
C SER A 66 19.73 1.49 0.19
N LEU A 67 20.29 2.30 1.10
CA LEU A 67 20.88 3.61 0.77
C LEU A 67 22.26 3.47 0.11
N THR A 68 23.02 2.44 0.47
CA THR A 68 24.40 2.20 -0.01
C THR A 68 24.47 1.02 -0.99
N LEU A 69 23.40 0.24 -1.12
CA LEU A 69 23.28 -0.98 -1.93
C LEU A 69 24.32 -2.07 -1.61
N ARG A 70 24.86 -2.06 -0.39
CA ARG A 70 25.86 -3.02 0.10
C ARG A 70 25.52 -3.48 1.51
N LYS A 71 26.26 -4.47 1.99
CA LYS A 71 26.21 -4.89 3.40
C LYS A 71 27.08 -3.93 4.22
N ASP A 72 26.47 -3.21 5.14
CA ASP A 72 27.15 -2.32 6.08
C ASP A 72 27.13 -2.95 7.49
N LEU A 73 28.16 -2.65 8.29
CA LEU A 73 28.20 -3.03 9.70
C LEU A 73 27.05 -2.33 10.43
N PHE A 74 26.25 -3.10 11.16
CA PHE A 74 25.15 -2.58 11.95
C PHE A 74 25.65 -2.03 13.28
N VAL A 75 25.52 -0.72 13.45
CA VAL A 75 25.90 0.00 14.66
C VAL A 75 24.65 0.71 15.20
N PRO A 76 24.04 0.24 16.30
CA PRO A 76 22.96 0.97 16.98
C PRO A 76 23.46 2.32 17.53
N GLN A 77 22.56 3.29 17.57
CA GLN A 77 22.86 4.65 18.05
C GLN A 77 22.98 4.73 19.59
N ASP A 78 22.32 3.82 20.30
CA ASP A 78 22.15 3.86 21.76
C ASP A 78 22.54 2.50 22.35
N GLU A 79 23.83 2.31 22.67
CA GLU A 79 24.39 1.06 23.22
C GLU A 79 23.93 -0.21 22.47
N ARG A 80 23.19 -1.10 23.15
CA ARG A 80 22.56 -2.31 22.58
C ARG A 80 21.07 -2.12 22.29
N CYS A 81 20.56 -0.89 22.35
CA CYS A 81 19.18 -0.55 22.07
C CYS A 81 18.97 -0.26 20.57
N VAL A 82 18.19 -1.10 19.92
CA VAL A 82 17.80 -0.97 18.52
C VAL A 82 16.39 -0.39 18.45
N LYS A 83 16.27 0.84 17.94
CA LYS A 83 14.98 1.46 17.62
C LYS A 83 14.65 1.16 16.15
N TRP A 84 13.60 0.39 15.92
CA TRP A 84 13.28 -0.14 14.60
C TRP A 84 11.83 0.15 14.23
N TYR A 85 11.64 0.84 13.10
CA TYR A 85 10.34 1.08 12.49
C TYR A 85 10.15 0.25 11.22
N THR A 86 8.93 -0.22 10.99
CA THR A 86 8.49 -0.82 9.74
C THR A 86 7.14 -0.25 9.34
N CYS A 87 6.93 -0.10 8.03
CA CYS A 87 5.62 0.27 7.50
C CYS A 87 4.67 -0.93 7.64
N GLY A 88 3.54 -0.74 8.32
CA GLY A 88 2.48 -1.73 8.40
C GLY A 88 1.42 -1.58 7.33
N PRO A 89 0.31 -2.32 7.46
CA PRO A 89 -0.66 -2.47 6.39
C PRO A 89 -1.58 -1.26 6.26
N THR A 90 -2.04 -1.02 5.04
CA THR A 90 -3.26 -0.24 4.79
C THR A 90 -4.45 -1.19 4.89
N VAL A 91 -5.31 -1.00 5.90
CA VAL A 91 -6.38 -1.96 6.26
C VAL A 91 -7.64 -1.79 5.41
N TYR A 92 -7.48 -1.84 4.07
CA TYR A 92 -8.60 -1.76 3.14
C TYR A 92 -9.18 -3.15 2.79
N ASP A 93 -8.45 -4.24 3.01
CA ASP A 93 -8.87 -5.59 2.64
C ASP A 93 -8.28 -6.66 3.57
N VAL A 94 -8.73 -7.91 3.41
CA VAL A 94 -8.21 -9.06 4.14
C VAL A 94 -6.72 -9.26 3.86
N SER A 95 -5.99 -9.69 4.88
CA SER A 95 -4.55 -9.93 4.76
C SER A 95 -4.27 -11.17 3.93
N HIS A 96 -3.44 -11.01 2.88
CA HIS A 96 -3.00 -12.12 2.02
C HIS A 96 -1.58 -12.60 2.37
N MET A 97 -1.13 -13.68 1.73
CA MET A 97 0.20 -14.29 1.98
C MET A 97 1.39 -13.33 1.83
N GLY A 98 1.29 -12.31 0.97
CA GLY A 98 2.31 -11.26 0.87
C GLY A 98 2.53 -10.48 2.16
N HIS A 99 1.46 -10.17 2.91
CA HIS A 99 1.55 -9.49 4.21
C HIS A 99 2.18 -10.43 5.24
N ALA A 100 1.68 -11.68 5.32
CA ALA A 100 2.18 -12.69 6.24
C ALA A 100 3.69 -12.90 6.08
N ARG A 101 4.17 -13.06 4.83
CA ARG A 101 5.61 -13.21 4.54
C ARG A 101 6.44 -12.08 5.11
N THR A 102 5.98 -10.84 4.95
CA THR A 102 6.72 -9.65 5.38
C THR A 102 6.83 -9.61 6.90
N TYR A 103 5.72 -9.83 7.62
CA TYR A 103 5.71 -9.78 9.07
C TYR A 103 6.46 -10.96 9.70
N ILE A 104 6.38 -12.15 9.13
CA ILE A 104 7.16 -13.31 9.59
C ILE A 104 8.66 -13.05 9.43
N VAL A 105 9.09 -12.52 8.29
CA VAL A 105 10.52 -12.21 8.06
C VAL A 105 11.02 -11.19 9.09
N PHE A 106 10.26 -10.14 9.37
CA PHE A 106 10.66 -9.16 10.39
C PHE A 106 10.61 -9.72 11.81
N ASP A 107 9.67 -10.60 12.13
CA ASP A 107 9.65 -11.29 13.41
C ASP A 107 10.88 -12.19 13.61
N VAL A 108 11.27 -12.95 12.59
CA VAL A 108 12.48 -13.79 12.62
C VAL A 108 13.72 -12.93 12.85
N ILE A 109 13.88 -11.83 12.10
CA ILE A 109 15.02 -10.91 12.28
C ILE A 109 15.02 -10.33 13.69
N ARG A 110 13.85 -9.90 14.20
CA ARG A 110 13.71 -9.37 15.56
C ARG A 110 14.15 -10.38 16.60
N ARG A 111 13.69 -11.63 16.50
CA ARG A 111 14.09 -12.72 17.41
C ARG A 111 15.59 -13.00 17.33
N VAL A 112 16.18 -13.05 16.14
CA VAL A 112 17.63 -13.22 15.99
C VAL A 112 18.41 -12.07 16.66
N LEU A 113 17.98 -10.82 16.49
CA LEU A 113 18.62 -9.67 17.14
C LEU A 113 18.50 -9.73 18.66
N MET A 114 17.34 -10.12 19.19
CA MET A 114 17.07 -10.16 20.63
C MET A 114 17.71 -11.37 21.31
N ASP A 115 17.47 -12.57 20.78
CA ASP A 115 17.74 -13.83 21.47
C ASP A 115 19.18 -14.33 21.20
N TYR A 116 19.70 -14.10 19.99
CA TYR A 116 21.04 -14.56 19.61
C TYR A 116 22.12 -13.48 19.83
N PHE A 117 21.82 -12.22 19.50
CA PHE A 117 22.77 -11.11 19.62
C PHE A 117 22.58 -10.26 20.89
N ASN A 118 21.55 -10.54 21.70
CA ASN A 118 21.25 -9.84 22.95
C ASN A 118 21.11 -8.32 22.77
N PHE A 119 20.44 -7.90 21.69
CA PHE A 119 20.00 -6.51 21.53
C PHE A 119 18.66 -6.28 22.24
N LYS A 120 18.49 -5.09 22.82
CA LYS A 120 17.19 -4.59 23.27
C LYS A 120 16.49 -3.95 22.08
N VAL A 121 15.47 -4.60 21.52
CA VAL A 121 14.75 -4.07 20.36
C VAL A 121 13.47 -3.36 20.77
N ILE A 122 13.33 -2.08 20.41
CA ILE A 122 12.08 -1.33 20.43
C ILE A 122 11.55 -1.32 18.99
N TYR A 123 10.55 -2.16 18.73
CA TYR A 123 9.97 -2.34 17.41
C TYR A 123 8.62 -1.63 17.30
N VAL A 124 8.45 -0.80 16.27
CA VAL A 124 7.23 -0.06 15.99
C VAL A 124 6.75 -0.41 14.58
N LEU A 125 5.47 -0.76 14.49
CA LEU A 125 4.75 -1.01 13.24
C LEU A 125 3.52 -0.10 13.25
N ASN A 126 3.35 0.74 12.23
CA ASN A 126 2.14 1.56 12.11
C ASN A 126 0.98 0.75 11.52
N ILE A 127 -0.24 1.27 11.68
CA ILE A 127 -1.42 0.82 10.92
C ILE A 127 -1.89 2.03 10.14
N THR A 128 -2.11 1.88 8.84
CA THR A 128 -2.71 2.94 8.02
C THR A 128 -4.21 2.69 7.97
N ASP A 129 -4.95 3.42 8.81
CA ASP A 129 -6.41 3.35 8.98
C ASP A 129 -7.17 4.37 8.12
N ILE A 130 -6.46 5.33 7.50
CA ILE A 130 -7.00 6.31 6.57
C ILE A 130 -6.13 6.35 5.31
N ASP A 131 -6.72 6.02 4.16
CA ASP A 131 -6.07 6.04 2.84
C ASP A 131 -7.16 6.05 1.75
N ASP A 132 -6.86 6.58 0.56
CA ASP A 132 -7.79 6.61 -0.57
C ASP A 132 -8.32 5.22 -0.92
N LYS A 133 -7.51 4.17 -0.74
CA LYS A 133 -7.93 2.78 -0.95
C LYS A 133 -8.98 2.31 0.04
N ILE A 134 -8.90 2.77 1.29
CA ILE A 134 -9.88 2.44 2.34
C ILE A 134 -11.22 3.10 1.99
N ILE A 135 -11.18 4.40 1.65
CA ILE A 135 -12.37 5.16 1.26
C ILE A 135 -13.04 4.52 0.05
N LYS A 136 -12.27 4.21 -1.00
CA LYS A 136 -12.79 3.56 -2.20
C LYS A 136 -13.41 2.19 -1.88
N ARG A 137 -12.73 1.35 -1.09
CA ARG A 137 -13.25 0.01 -0.76
C ARG A 137 -14.51 0.08 0.10
N ALA A 138 -14.60 1.00 1.05
CA ALA A 138 -15.80 1.21 1.86
C ALA A 138 -17.00 1.57 0.99
N ARG A 139 -16.82 2.51 0.06
CA ARG A 139 -17.84 2.91 -0.92
C ARG A 139 -18.27 1.75 -1.82
N GLN A 140 -17.31 0.99 -2.34
CA GLN A 140 -17.58 -0.20 -3.15
C GLN A 140 -18.39 -1.25 -2.39
N ASN A 141 -18.08 -1.48 -1.11
CA ASN A 141 -18.83 -2.43 -0.27
C ASN A 141 -20.27 -1.96 -0.03
N HIS A 142 -20.48 -0.66 0.17
CA HIS A 142 -21.82 -0.08 0.28
C HIS A 142 -22.60 -0.28 -1.03
N LEU A 143 -22.01 0.06 -2.18
CA LEU A 143 -22.63 -0.09 -3.50
C LEU A 143 -23.01 -1.54 -3.82
N ILE A 144 -22.14 -2.50 -3.49
CA ILE A 144 -22.44 -3.92 -3.69
C ILE A 144 -23.59 -4.37 -2.79
N SER A 145 -23.62 -3.92 -1.53
CA SER A 145 -24.70 -4.26 -0.61
C SER A 145 -26.04 -3.74 -1.11
N ASP A 146 -26.07 -2.47 -1.55
CA ASP A 146 -27.27 -1.85 -2.14
C ASP A 146 -27.68 -2.53 -3.45
N TYR A 147 -26.70 -2.94 -4.27
CA TYR A 147 -26.95 -3.69 -5.50
C TYR A 147 -27.62 -5.02 -5.21
N GLN A 148 -27.16 -5.76 -4.20
CA GLN A 148 -27.79 -7.03 -3.78
C GLN A 148 -29.20 -6.83 -3.23
N LEU A 149 -29.43 -5.78 -2.44
CA LEU A 149 -30.76 -5.46 -1.88
C LEU A 149 -31.79 -5.10 -2.95
N LYS A 150 -31.35 -4.57 -4.09
CA LYS A 150 -32.22 -4.26 -5.23
C LYS A 150 -32.65 -5.49 -6.04
N ASP A 151 -32.09 -6.66 -5.73
CA ASP A 151 -32.37 -7.94 -6.39
C ASP A 151 -32.36 -7.84 -7.93
N PRO A 152 -31.20 -7.56 -8.53
CA PRO A 152 -31.09 -7.27 -9.95
C PRO A 152 -31.32 -8.55 -10.76
N ASP A 153 -31.98 -8.39 -11.90
CA ASP A 153 -32.15 -9.51 -12.82
C ASP A 153 -30.82 -9.94 -13.45
N LEU A 154 -30.81 -11.18 -13.97
CA LEU A 154 -29.61 -11.76 -14.60
C LEU A 154 -29.07 -10.89 -15.75
N ALA A 155 -29.96 -10.26 -16.52
CA ALA A 155 -29.57 -9.41 -17.65
C ALA A 155 -28.78 -8.17 -17.19
N THR A 156 -29.21 -7.55 -16.09
CA THR A 156 -28.55 -6.40 -15.46
C THR A 156 -27.16 -6.82 -14.94
N VAL A 157 -27.07 -7.94 -14.24
CA VAL A 157 -25.79 -8.46 -13.72
C VAL A 157 -24.80 -8.74 -14.85
N VAL A 158 -25.23 -9.45 -15.90
CA VAL A 158 -24.38 -9.74 -17.07
C VAL A 158 -23.93 -8.46 -17.78
N SER A 159 -24.82 -7.47 -17.88
CA SER A 159 -24.52 -6.16 -18.46
C SER A 159 -23.45 -5.42 -17.64
N ASP A 160 -23.58 -5.39 -16.32
CA ASP A 160 -22.63 -4.70 -15.44
C ASP A 160 -21.27 -5.40 -15.39
N ILE A 161 -21.22 -6.73 -15.40
CA ILE A 161 -19.96 -7.47 -15.55
C ILE A 161 -19.31 -7.14 -16.89
N SER A 162 -20.10 -7.08 -17.97
CA SER A 162 -19.61 -6.73 -19.30
C SER A 162 -19.01 -5.33 -19.34
N LYS A 163 -19.64 -4.34 -18.70
CA LYS A 163 -19.08 -3.00 -18.51
C LYS A 163 -17.76 -3.05 -17.73
N GLY A 164 -17.70 -3.85 -16.66
CA GLY A 164 -16.48 -4.08 -15.88
C GLY A 164 -15.33 -4.61 -16.74
N ILE A 165 -15.60 -5.61 -17.59
CA ILE A 165 -14.63 -6.15 -18.56
C ILE A 165 -14.13 -5.05 -19.50
N GLN A 166 -15.02 -4.20 -20.04
CA GLN A 166 -14.61 -3.11 -20.92
C GLN A 166 -13.70 -2.09 -20.22
N ARG A 167 -13.97 -1.79 -18.93
CA ARG A 167 -13.11 -0.93 -18.12
C ARG A 167 -11.73 -1.53 -17.89
N ILE A 168 -11.64 -2.85 -17.71
CA ILE A 168 -10.34 -3.53 -17.60
C ILE A 168 -9.60 -3.48 -18.94
N LYS A 169 -10.30 -3.73 -20.05
CA LYS A 169 -9.74 -3.62 -21.41
C LYS A 169 -9.20 -2.22 -21.70
N SER A 170 -9.89 -1.15 -21.30
CA SER A 170 -9.37 0.21 -21.45
C SER A 170 -8.12 0.45 -20.60
N LYS A 171 -8.05 -0.09 -19.38
CA LYS A 171 -6.84 -0.01 -18.52
C LYS A 171 -5.64 -0.72 -19.18
N ILE A 172 -5.87 -1.87 -19.82
CA ILE A 172 -4.84 -2.64 -20.54
C ILE A 172 -4.20 -1.83 -21.68
N LEU A 173 -4.98 -1.02 -22.40
CA LEU A 173 -4.48 -0.18 -23.49
C LEU A 173 -3.49 0.89 -23.01
N SER A 174 -3.70 1.41 -21.81
CA SER A 174 -2.84 2.42 -21.18
C SER A 174 -1.70 1.85 -20.32
N GLU A 175 -1.65 0.54 -20.12
CA GLU A 175 -0.70 -0.10 -19.20
C GLU A 175 0.64 -0.39 -19.89
N SER A 176 1.73 0.07 -19.25
CA SER A 176 3.09 -0.09 -19.75
C SER A 176 3.81 -1.28 -19.12
N ASP A 177 3.44 -1.64 -17.88
CA ASP A 177 4.09 -2.73 -17.15
C ASP A 177 3.62 -4.12 -17.65
N PRO A 178 4.53 -5.01 -18.10
CA PRO A 178 4.15 -6.28 -18.71
C PRO A 178 3.49 -7.24 -17.74
N ASP A 179 3.92 -7.26 -16.47
CA ASP A 179 3.37 -8.15 -15.45
C ASP A 179 1.95 -7.73 -15.08
N LYS A 180 1.72 -6.43 -14.91
CA LYS A 180 0.39 -5.87 -14.66
C LYS A 180 -0.53 -6.08 -15.86
N LYS A 181 -0.02 -5.95 -17.08
CA LYS A 181 -0.78 -6.25 -18.30
C LYS A 181 -1.19 -7.71 -18.37
N ALA A 182 -0.28 -8.64 -18.05
CA ALA A 182 -0.59 -10.07 -17.98
C ALA A 182 -1.67 -10.38 -16.93
N TYR A 183 -1.58 -9.78 -15.74
CA TYR A 183 -2.60 -9.91 -14.70
C TYR A 183 -3.98 -9.46 -15.18
N LEU A 184 -4.06 -8.28 -15.81
CA LEU A 184 -5.32 -7.73 -16.30
C LEU A 184 -5.93 -8.59 -17.42
N ASN A 185 -5.11 -9.15 -18.33
CA ASN A 185 -5.59 -10.08 -19.36
C ASN A 185 -6.16 -11.35 -18.73
N ASN A 186 -5.44 -11.96 -17.77
CA ASN A 186 -5.93 -13.14 -17.06
C ASN A 186 -7.26 -12.88 -16.35
N GLU A 187 -7.44 -11.69 -15.78
CA GLU A 187 -8.70 -11.31 -15.13
C GLU A 187 -9.84 -11.14 -16.15
N VAL A 188 -9.58 -10.57 -17.33
CA VAL A 188 -10.56 -10.51 -18.41
C VAL A 188 -10.97 -11.91 -18.86
N ASP A 189 -10.01 -12.81 -19.07
CA ASP A 189 -10.27 -14.19 -19.48
C ASP A 189 -11.09 -14.94 -18.42
N ARG A 190 -10.76 -14.74 -17.13
CA ARG A 190 -11.51 -15.28 -16.00
C ARG A 190 -12.97 -14.82 -16.02
N LEU A 191 -13.22 -13.52 -16.22
CA LEU A 191 -14.57 -12.95 -16.25
C LEU A 191 -15.37 -13.40 -17.49
N ILE A 192 -14.72 -13.53 -18.65
CA ILE A 192 -15.36 -14.07 -19.87
C ILE A 192 -15.75 -15.54 -19.65
N SER A 193 -14.87 -16.34 -19.06
CA SER A 193 -15.14 -17.73 -18.71
C SER A 193 -16.27 -17.85 -17.67
N LEU A 194 -16.33 -16.92 -16.72
CA LEU A 194 -17.43 -16.85 -15.75
C LEU A 194 -18.79 -16.61 -16.42
N LEU A 195 -18.84 -15.73 -17.44
CA LEU A 195 -20.06 -15.44 -18.20
C LEU A 195 -20.49 -16.58 -19.13
N SER A 196 -19.60 -17.50 -19.52
CA SER A 196 -19.93 -18.66 -20.35
C SER A 196 -20.37 -19.89 -19.53
N THR A 197 -20.06 -19.92 -18.23
CA THR A 197 -20.31 -21.06 -17.32
C THR A 197 -21.48 -20.86 -16.38
N VAL A 198 -22.41 -19.95 -16.72
CA VAL A 198 -23.54 -19.58 -15.86
C VAL A 198 -24.38 -20.81 -15.50
N PRO A 199 -24.61 -21.09 -14.20
CA PRO A 199 -25.46 -22.20 -13.76
C PRO A 199 -26.86 -22.12 -14.39
N PRO A 200 -27.50 -23.26 -14.71
CA PRO A 200 -28.82 -23.28 -15.35
C PRO A 200 -29.94 -22.78 -14.45
N ASP A 201 -29.71 -22.73 -13.13
CA ASP A 201 -30.66 -22.21 -12.14
C ASP A 201 -30.48 -20.69 -11.94
N LYS A 202 -31.56 -19.93 -12.13
CA LYS A 202 -31.53 -18.45 -12.23
C LYS A 202 -31.14 -17.77 -10.91
N GLU A 203 -31.70 -18.20 -9.79
CA GLU A 203 -31.48 -17.54 -8.49
C GLU A 203 -30.07 -17.84 -7.96
N ASN A 204 -29.61 -19.08 -8.17
CA ASN A 204 -28.23 -19.48 -7.91
C ASN A 204 -27.24 -18.80 -8.86
N ALA A 205 -27.61 -18.57 -10.12
CA ALA A 205 -26.75 -17.91 -11.12
C ALA A 205 -26.47 -16.44 -10.79
N VAL A 206 -27.49 -15.65 -10.40
CA VAL A 206 -27.32 -14.23 -10.07
C VAL A 206 -26.35 -14.06 -8.88
N ASN A 207 -26.61 -14.76 -7.79
CA ASN A 207 -25.76 -14.69 -6.59
C ASN A 207 -24.34 -15.19 -6.87
N TYR A 208 -24.21 -16.27 -7.65
CA TYR A 208 -22.91 -16.79 -8.08
C TYR A 208 -22.13 -15.76 -8.90
N LEU A 209 -22.77 -15.08 -9.85
CA LEU A 209 -22.13 -14.04 -10.66
C LEU A 209 -21.73 -12.82 -9.83
N ILE A 210 -22.62 -12.34 -8.95
CA ILE A 210 -22.32 -11.20 -8.06
C ILE A 210 -21.11 -11.53 -7.17
N LEU A 211 -21.05 -12.74 -6.62
CA LEU A 211 -19.94 -13.16 -5.77
C LEU A 211 -18.62 -13.27 -6.56
N ASN A 212 -18.63 -13.92 -7.71
CA ASN A 212 -17.41 -14.22 -8.48
C ASN A 212 -16.92 -13.07 -9.37
N ALA A 213 -17.78 -12.09 -9.66
CA ALA A 213 -17.46 -10.86 -10.39
C ALA A 213 -17.56 -9.60 -9.50
N ARG A 214 -17.57 -9.77 -8.16
CA ARG A 214 -17.78 -8.69 -7.19
C ARG A 214 -16.96 -7.45 -7.49
N ASP A 215 -15.65 -7.60 -7.70
CA ASP A 215 -14.77 -6.45 -7.93
C ASP A 215 -15.04 -5.74 -9.26
N ALA A 216 -15.40 -6.47 -10.32
CA ALA A 216 -15.74 -5.90 -11.62
C ALA A 216 -17.07 -5.14 -11.58
N ILE A 217 -18.06 -5.68 -10.86
CA ILE A 217 -19.34 -5.01 -10.61
C ILE A 217 -19.11 -3.78 -9.72
N ALA A 218 -18.36 -3.92 -8.63
CA ALA A 218 -18.05 -2.84 -7.72
C ALA A 218 -17.32 -1.68 -8.41
N ASP A 219 -16.32 -1.95 -9.24
CA ASP A 219 -15.61 -0.93 -10.05
C ASP A 219 -16.54 -0.27 -11.09
N THR A 220 -17.58 -0.97 -11.55
CA THR A 220 -18.59 -0.43 -12.47
C THR A 220 -19.56 0.48 -11.74
N LEU A 221 -20.12 0.03 -10.63
CA LEU A 221 -21.03 0.80 -9.79
C LEU A 221 -20.33 2.05 -9.23
N ASP A 222 -19.09 1.91 -8.75
CA ASP A 222 -18.28 3.00 -8.22
C ASP A 222 -18.02 4.10 -9.26
N ALA A 223 -17.91 3.71 -10.53
CA ALA A 223 -17.71 4.66 -11.61
C ALA A 223 -18.97 5.46 -11.97
N VAL A 224 -20.15 4.89 -11.71
CA VAL A 224 -21.45 5.48 -12.07
C VAL A 224 -22.06 6.25 -10.90
N TYR A 225 -21.92 5.72 -9.68
CA TYR A 225 -22.61 6.19 -8.48
C TYR A 225 -21.65 6.59 -7.36
N GLY A 226 -20.33 6.45 -7.53
CA GLY A 226 -19.37 6.71 -6.46
C GLY A 226 -19.26 8.17 -6.02
N ASP A 227 -19.74 9.11 -6.83
CA ASP A 227 -19.84 10.53 -6.49
C ASP A 227 -21.08 10.85 -5.63
N SER A 228 -22.11 10.02 -5.70
CA SER A 228 -23.34 10.17 -4.91
C SER A 228 -23.23 9.68 -3.47
N ILE A 229 -22.13 9.01 -3.11
CA ILE A 229 -21.89 8.48 -1.76
C ILE A 229 -20.92 9.42 -1.03
N THR A 230 -21.43 10.01 0.05
CA THR A 230 -20.71 10.93 0.95
C THR A 230 -20.36 10.28 2.27
#